data_AF-A0A7K3HJH1-F1
#
_entry.id   AF-A0A7K3HJH1-F1
#
_cell.length_a   1.000
_cell.length_b   1.000
_cell.length_c   1.000
_cell.angle_alpha   90.00
_cell.angle_beta   90.00
_cell.angle_gamma   90.00
#
_symmetry.space_group_name_H-M   'P 1'
#
loop_
_entity.id
_entity.type
_entity.pdbx_description
1 polymer ?
#
loop_
_entity_poly.entity_id
_entity_poly.type
_entity_poly.pdbx_seq_one_letter_code
_entity_poly.pdbx_strand_id
1 'polypeptide(L)'
;EAAVRNPARMALGYLHGAEPLGAPPPPPALARPFTGRLDPRHVAVVRAMIARGLNSPRASSVGRLFDAAAALLGLGDTVSYEGEAAVALETAAGTVRAEPPSWRVVRAGGLWVSD
;
A
#
# COMPACT_ATOMS: atom_id res chain seq x y z
N GLU A 1 -8.02 1.56 -12.77
CA GLU A 1 -6.84 2.20 -13.40
C GLU A 1 -6.18 3.31 -12.58
N ALA A 2 -6.89 4.29 -12.01
CA ALA A 2 -6.27 5.38 -11.24
C ALA A 2 -5.44 4.96 -9.99
N ALA A 3 -5.64 3.75 -9.48
CA ALA A 3 -4.85 3.16 -8.39
C ALA A 3 -3.47 2.64 -8.85
N VAL A 4 -3.30 2.28 -10.12
CA VAL A 4 -2.03 1.76 -10.65
C VAL A 4 -0.97 2.85 -10.71
N ARG A 5 -1.39 4.12 -10.92
CA ARG A 5 -0.48 5.27 -11.00
C ARG A 5 -0.26 6.02 -9.69
N ASN A 6 -0.86 5.55 -8.60
CA ASN A 6 -0.87 6.29 -7.34
C ASN A 6 -0.62 5.35 -6.14
N PRO A 7 0.65 4.96 -5.89
CA PRO A 7 1.04 4.23 -4.69
C PRO A 7 0.54 4.85 -3.38
N ALA A 8 0.48 6.19 -3.29
CA ALA A 8 -0.03 6.87 -2.10
C ALA A 8 -1.49 6.49 -1.79
N ARG A 9 -2.33 6.29 -2.81
CA ARG A 9 -3.70 5.79 -2.61
C ARG A 9 -3.75 4.37 -2.05
N MET A 10 -2.78 3.53 -2.42
CA MET A 10 -2.68 2.17 -1.88
C MET A 10 -2.28 2.21 -0.41
N ALA A 11 -1.27 3.01 -0.06
CA ALA A 11 -0.89 3.24 1.34
C ALA A 11 -2.07 3.80 2.18
N LEU A 12 -2.82 4.77 1.67
CA LEU A 12 -4.03 5.28 2.34
C LEU A 12 -5.12 4.21 2.49
N GLY A 13 -5.27 3.31 1.51
CA GLY A 13 -6.15 2.14 1.57
C GLY A 13 -5.84 1.23 2.75
N TYR A 14 -4.58 0.84 2.91
CA TYR A 14 -4.12 0.02 4.04
C TYR A 14 -4.23 0.77 5.38
N LEU A 15 -3.81 2.04 5.44
CA LEU A 15 -3.85 2.84 6.67
C LEU A 15 -5.27 3.12 7.18
N HIS A 16 -6.25 3.22 6.28
CA HIS A 16 -7.64 3.51 6.64
C HIS A 16 -8.55 2.28 6.59
N GLY A 17 -7.97 1.08 6.48
CA GLY A 17 -8.70 -0.18 6.65
C GLY A 17 -9.55 -0.60 5.45
N ALA A 18 -9.27 -0.07 4.25
CA ALA A 18 -9.86 -0.62 3.02
C ALA A 18 -9.38 -2.06 2.76
N GLU A 19 -8.10 -2.32 3.08
CA GLU A 19 -7.44 -3.62 2.96
C GLU A 19 -6.87 -4.07 4.31
N PRO A 20 -7.57 -4.95 5.05
CA PRO A 20 -7.08 -5.44 6.33
C PRO A 20 -5.94 -6.45 6.13
N LEU A 21 -4.81 -6.24 6.83
CA LEU A 21 -3.69 -7.19 6.91
C LEU A 21 -3.77 -8.06 8.18
N GLY A 22 -4.98 -8.30 8.70
CA GLY A 22 -5.17 -9.03 9.96
C GLY A 22 -4.72 -8.29 11.22
N ALA A 23 -4.23 -7.06 11.10
CA ALA A 23 -3.82 -6.19 12.20
C ALA A 23 -4.68 -4.91 12.24
N PRO A 24 -4.89 -4.30 13.42
CA PRO A 24 -5.53 -3.00 13.51
C PRO A 24 -4.70 -1.93 12.79
N PRO A 25 -5.34 -0.86 12.26
CA PRO A 25 -4.61 0.26 11.68
C PRO A 25 -3.55 0.81 12.64
N PRO A 26 -2.38 1.24 12.13
CA PRO A 26 -1.34 1.77 12.99
C PRO A 26 -1.80 3.08 13.66
N PRO A 27 -1.23 3.45 14.83
CA PRO A 27 -1.51 4.74 15.46
C PRO A 27 -1.29 5.89 14.48
N PRO A 28 -2.15 6.95 14.48
CA PRO A 28 -2.01 8.06 13.54
C PRO A 28 -0.63 8.72 13.57
N ALA A 29 0.04 8.73 14.72
CA ALA A 29 1.39 9.27 14.87
C ALA A 29 2.42 8.58 13.96
N LEU A 30 2.28 7.26 13.73
CA LEU A 30 3.16 6.50 12.85
C LEU A 30 2.91 6.81 11.37
N ALA A 31 1.66 7.13 11.02
CA ALA A 31 1.28 7.51 9.66
C ALA A 31 1.57 8.99 9.33
N ARG A 32 1.81 9.84 10.33
CA ARG A 32 2.00 11.29 10.14
C ARG A 32 3.08 11.66 9.13
N PRO A 33 4.30 11.07 9.14
CA PRO A 33 5.33 11.40 8.16
C PRO A 33 4.88 11.15 6.72
N PHE A 34 4.11 10.08 6.50
CA PHE A 34 3.51 9.77 5.21
C PHE A 34 2.36 10.72 4.86
N THR A 35 1.39 10.92 5.75
CA THR A 35 0.23 11.77 5.43
C THR A 35 0.60 13.26 5.34
N GLY A 36 1.64 13.69 6.04
CA GLY A 36 2.06 15.09 6.13
C GLY A 36 2.77 15.60 4.87
N ARG A 37 3.26 14.71 4.00
CA ARG A 37 3.85 15.07 2.71
C ARG A 37 2.84 15.04 1.55
N LEU A 38 1.62 14.58 1.79
CA LEU A 38 0.54 14.57 0.80
C LEU A 38 -0.33 15.81 0.93
N ASP A 39 -1.06 16.16 -0.13
CA ASP A 39 -2.10 17.19 -0.06
C ASP A 39 -3.17 16.79 0.98
N PRO A 40 -3.38 17.60 2.05
CA PRO A 40 -4.37 17.31 3.09
C PRO A 40 -5.79 17.14 2.54
N ARG A 41 -6.16 17.85 1.45
CA ARG A 41 -7.46 17.69 0.79
C ARG A 41 -7.57 16.33 0.13
N HIS A 42 -6.50 15.87 -0.53
CA HIS A 42 -6.45 14.54 -1.14
C HIS A 42 -6.63 13.44 -0.08
N VAL A 43 -5.88 13.53 1.02
CA VAL A 43 -5.98 12.57 2.13
C VAL A 43 -7.40 12.55 2.72
N ALA A 44 -8.01 13.72 2.93
CA ALA A 44 -9.37 13.82 3.45
C ALA A 44 -10.41 13.19 2.50
N VAL A 45 -10.29 13.42 1.20
CA VAL A 45 -11.19 12.84 0.18
C VAL A 45 -11.06 11.32 0.15
N VAL A 46 -9.83 10.79 0.04
CA VAL A 46 -9.60 9.33 0.01
C VAL A 46 -10.10 8.66 1.28
N ARG A 47 -9.85 9.24 2.45
CA ARG A 47 -10.37 8.73 3.72
C ARG A 47 -11.90 8.68 3.74
N ALA A 48 -12.57 9.74 3.24
CA ALA A 48 -14.03 9.78 3.17
C ALA A 48 -14.60 8.75 2.18
N MET A 49 -13.90 8.52 1.06
CA MET A 49 -14.26 7.48 0.08
C MET A 49 -14.19 6.09 0.69
N ILE A 50 -13.10 5.77 1.38
CA ILE A 50 -12.90 4.49 2.08
C ILE A 50 -13.98 4.28 3.15
N ALA A 51 -14.21 5.28 4.00
CA ALA A 51 -15.21 5.21 5.06
C ALA A 51 -16.63 4.97 4.55
N ARG A 52 -16.92 5.36 3.29
CA ARG A 52 -18.23 5.20 2.65
C ARG A 52 -18.28 4.03 1.64
N GLY A 53 -17.18 3.29 1.46
CA GLY A 53 -17.07 2.23 0.46
C GLY A 53 -17.21 2.73 -0.99
N LEU A 54 -16.93 4.01 -1.25
CA LEU A 54 -17.12 4.62 -2.57
C LEU A 54 -15.84 4.51 -3.39
N ASN A 55 -15.91 4.02 -4.62
CA ASN A 55 -14.77 3.91 -5.56
C ASN A 55 -13.50 3.30 -4.92
N SER A 56 -13.70 2.37 -3.97
CA SER A 56 -12.65 1.72 -3.19
C SER A 56 -12.73 0.20 -3.42
N PRO A 57 -12.48 -0.28 -4.66
CA PRO A 57 -12.50 -1.70 -4.95
C PRO A 57 -11.40 -2.41 -4.15
N ARG A 58 -11.72 -3.62 -3.66
CA ARG A 58 -10.74 -4.45 -2.98
C ARG A 58 -9.68 -4.95 -3.95
N ALA A 59 -8.42 -4.88 -3.56
CA ALA A 59 -7.27 -5.33 -4.32
C ALA A 59 -6.31 -6.12 -3.43
N SER A 60 -6.24 -7.43 -3.65
CA SER A 60 -5.40 -8.36 -2.88
C SER A 60 -4.11 -8.77 -3.61
N SER A 61 -3.61 -7.94 -4.53
CA SER A 61 -2.40 -8.28 -5.29
C SER A 61 -1.13 -7.87 -4.54
N VAL A 62 -0.08 -8.69 -4.68
CA VAL A 62 1.22 -8.40 -4.06
C VAL A 62 1.82 -7.10 -4.58
N GLY A 63 1.59 -6.75 -5.85
CA GLY A 63 2.05 -5.47 -6.41
C GLY A 63 1.49 -4.26 -5.66
N ARG A 64 0.22 -4.31 -5.23
CA ARG A 64 -0.41 -3.22 -4.47
C ARG A 64 0.14 -3.09 -3.05
N LEU A 65 0.54 -4.19 -2.45
CA LEU A 65 1.27 -4.19 -1.19
C LEU A 65 2.64 -3.51 -1.34
N PHE A 66 3.38 -3.85 -2.40
CA PHE A 66 4.70 -3.24 -2.67
C PHE A 66 4.59 -1.75 -2.98
N ASP A 67 3.58 -1.34 -3.75
CA ASP A 67 3.29 0.06 -4.00
C ASP A 67 2.99 0.81 -2.69
N ALA A 68 2.17 0.23 -1.81
CA ALA A 68 1.89 0.83 -0.51
C ALA A 68 3.14 0.95 0.37
N ALA A 69 3.99 -0.07 0.41
CA ALA A 69 5.25 -0.05 1.16
C ALA A 69 6.21 1.02 0.61
N ALA A 70 6.40 1.08 -0.71
CA ALA A 70 7.23 2.07 -1.38
C ALA A 70 6.74 3.50 -1.10
N ALA A 71 5.42 3.71 -1.15
CA ALA A 71 4.82 4.97 -0.74
C ALA A 71 5.13 5.25 0.73
N LEU A 72 4.81 4.37 1.68
CA LEU A 72 5.06 4.64 3.12
C LEU A 72 6.53 5.03 3.40
N LEU A 73 7.49 4.40 2.72
CA LEU A 73 8.92 4.67 2.83
C LEU A 73 9.40 5.95 2.12
N GLY A 74 8.52 6.64 1.37
CA GLY A 74 8.84 7.88 0.68
C GLY A 74 9.59 7.68 -0.64
N LEU A 75 9.54 6.48 -1.22
CA LEU A 75 10.22 6.14 -2.48
C LEU A 75 9.44 6.57 -3.72
N GLY A 76 8.13 6.79 -3.59
CA GLY A 76 7.29 7.31 -4.67
C GLY A 76 5.83 7.37 -4.29
N ASP A 77 5.23 8.56 -4.41
CA ASP A 77 3.79 8.78 -4.18
C ASP A 77 2.95 8.60 -5.45
N THR A 78 3.59 8.74 -6.61
CA THR A 78 3.03 8.56 -7.95
C THR A 78 4.00 7.80 -8.83
N VAL A 79 3.50 7.07 -9.82
CA VAL A 79 4.33 6.36 -10.80
C VAL A 79 3.96 6.74 -12.23
N SER A 80 4.98 6.79 -13.07
CA SER A 80 4.96 7.02 -14.51
C SER A 80 4.65 5.73 -15.29
N TYR A 81 5.04 4.57 -14.76
CA TYR A 81 4.77 3.26 -15.37
C TYR A 81 4.40 2.19 -14.32
N GLU A 82 3.84 1.07 -14.78
CA GLU A 82 3.46 -0.03 -13.90
C GLU A 82 4.69 -0.74 -13.32
N GLY A 83 4.73 -0.87 -12.00
CA GLY A 83 5.83 -1.54 -11.28
C GLY A 83 6.97 -0.61 -10.82
N GLU A 84 6.96 0.68 -11.19
CA GLU A 84 8.03 1.63 -10.83
C GLU A 84 8.28 1.71 -9.31
N ALA A 85 7.22 1.79 -8.50
CA ALA A 85 7.36 1.86 -7.06
C ALA A 85 7.93 0.56 -6.46
N ALA A 86 7.56 -0.60 -7.02
CA ALA A 86 8.12 -1.89 -6.62
C ALA A 86 9.62 -1.98 -6.96
N VAL A 87 10.03 -1.50 -8.14
CA VAL A 87 11.46 -1.44 -8.54
C VAL A 87 12.25 -0.50 -7.62
N ALA A 88 11.69 0.67 -7.28
CA ALA A 88 12.32 1.60 -6.35
C ALA A 88 12.50 0.98 -4.96
N LEU A 89 11.49 0.24 -4.48
CA LEU A 89 11.55 -0.49 -3.21
C LEU A 89 12.62 -1.59 -3.23
N GLU A 90 12.66 -2.41 -4.28
CA GLU A 90 13.69 -3.45 -4.45
C GLU A 90 15.10 -2.84 -4.46
N THR A 91 15.29 -1.75 -5.20
CA THR A 91 16.56 -1.02 -5.27
C THR A 91 16.98 -0.50 -3.90
N ALA A 92 16.05 0.06 -3.13
CA ALA A 92 16.32 0.56 -1.78
C ALA A 92 16.64 -0.57 -0.78
N ALA A 93 16.01 -1.74 -0.92
CA ALA A 93 16.28 -2.91 -0.10
C ALA A 93 17.66 -3.53 -0.40
N GLY A 94 18.12 -3.45 -1.65
CA GLY A 94 19.43 -3.94 -2.07
C GLY A 94 19.60 -5.44 -1.81
N THR A 95 20.67 -5.82 -1.12
CA THR A 95 20.99 -7.22 -0.79
C THR A 95 20.70 -7.60 0.66
N VAL A 96 19.98 -6.73 1.40
CA VAL A 96 19.66 -6.97 2.81
C VAL A 96 18.80 -8.21 2.93
N ARG A 97 19.28 -9.21 3.67
CA ARG A 97 18.46 -10.35 4.07
C ARG A 97 17.65 -9.96 5.30
N ALA A 98 16.33 -9.97 5.15
CA ALA A 98 15.39 -9.87 6.26
C ALA A 98 14.86 -11.27 6.61
N GLU A 99 14.38 -11.43 7.84
CA GLU A 99 13.57 -12.59 8.18
C GLU A 99 12.30 -12.57 7.34
N PRO A 100 11.89 -13.73 6.77
CA PRO A 100 10.65 -13.79 6.04
C PRO A 100 9.51 -13.44 7.00
N PRO A 101 8.54 -12.64 6.54
CA PRO A 101 7.41 -12.26 7.38
C PRO A 101 6.56 -13.48 7.73
N SER A 102 5.78 -13.39 8.82
CA SER A 102 5.09 -14.53 9.44
C SER A 102 3.94 -15.12 8.60
N TRP A 103 3.37 -14.35 7.68
CA TRP A 103 2.40 -14.82 6.69
C TRP A 103 3.05 -15.75 5.65
N ARG A 104 2.31 -16.78 5.25
CA ARG A 104 2.79 -17.80 4.31
C ARG A 104 2.21 -17.57 2.93
N VAL A 105 2.96 -17.91 1.88
CA VAL A 105 2.42 -17.91 0.52
C VAL A 105 1.94 -19.32 0.19
N VAL A 106 0.62 -19.50 0.07
CA VAL A 106 -0.04 -20.77 -0.22
C VAL A 106 -0.71 -20.73 -1.60
N ARG A 107 -0.92 -21.91 -2.19
CA ARG A 107 -1.65 -22.02 -3.47
C ARG A 107 -3.12 -22.36 -3.20
N ALA A 108 -4.04 -21.48 -3.58
CA ALA A 108 -5.47 -21.65 -3.40
C ALA A 108 -6.22 -21.22 -4.68
N GLY A 109 -7.12 -22.07 -5.20
CA GLY A 109 -7.90 -21.75 -6.39
C GLY A 109 -7.06 -21.43 -7.65
N GLY A 110 -5.86 -21.99 -7.75
CA GLY A 110 -4.92 -21.71 -8.85
C GLY A 110 -4.07 -20.44 -8.68
N LEU A 111 -4.32 -19.64 -7.65
CA LEU A 111 -3.59 -18.41 -7.32
C LEU A 111 -2.63 -18.62 -6.15
N TRP A 112 -1.63 -17.75 -6.05
CA TRP A 112 -0.80 -17.61 -4.86
C TRP A 112 -1.43 -16.58 -3.92
N VAL A 113 -1.62 -16.96 -2.66
CA VAL A 113 -2.31 -16.18 -1.64
C VAL A 113 -1.41 -16.08 -0.42
N SER A 114 -1.25 -14.88 0.12
CA SER A 114 -0.67 -14.66 1.44
C SER A 114 -1.71 -14.99 2.51
N ASP A 115 -1.44 -16.03 3.30
CA ASP A 115 -2.18 -16.50 4.48
C ASP A 115 -1.67 -15.80 5.75
#